data_AF-A0AAU6YZJ9-F1
#
_entry.id   AF-A0AAU6YZJ9-F1
#
_cell.length_a   1.000
_cell.length_b   1.000
_cell.length_c   1.000
_cell.angle_alpha   90.00
_cell.angle_beta   90.00
_cell.angle_gamma   90.00
#
_symmetry.space_group_name_H-M   'P 1'
#
loop_
_entity.id
_entity.type
_entity.pdbx_description
1 polymer ?
#
loop_
_entity_poly.entity_id
_entity_poly.type
_entity_poly.pdbx_seq_one_letter_code
_entity_poly.pdbx_strand_id
1 'polypeptide(L)'
;MTWFGWESLGGTVTTGPSVSSWAPGRLDAFVRGTDSALWHKWFQNGWSGWESLGGVLTSSPGAASWGDGRIDVFARGTDSALWHRWFQNGWSGWESLGGVLTSAPSVSSWAPGRLDVFVRGTDSALWHKWFQNGWSGWESLGGVLTSAPSAVSWGNGRIDVFAVGTDAALWHKWFQNGWSGWESLGGVLTSAPSVSSWAPGHLDVFGIGTDAALWHKWFQNGWSGWESLGGTLISEPGSVSWSPNRIDIFGAGTDSAMWHRWWAMRPTVRLHAKVLTAPTVAVDTAVQRMREVYATAGIDVELVSTESLNLPALNDVDVGGCVMGQTSAEQNQLFTNRNNAGSNDIVAYFVRSTVPPFNGCAAFPSGQPGAVIAQGATQWTLGHEVGHVLDLRHVSDNDRLMTGNGTGNITNLPPDLISTEVTSMINSAFTQDL
;
A
#
# COMPACT_ATOMS: atom_id res chain seq x y z
N MET A 1 -4.76 -12.31 5.19
CA MET A 1 -3.89 -12.19 4.00
C MET A 1 -3.25 -13.54 3.74
N THR A 2 -3.68 -14.22 2.68
CA THR A 2 -2.99 -15.40 2.15
C THR A 2 -1.96 -14.93 1.14
N TRP A 3 -0.69 -15.15 1.45
CA TRP A 3 0.40 -15.05 0.50
C TRP A 3 0.27 -16.21 -0.48
N PHE A 4 0.27 -15.92 -1.78
CA PHE A 4 0.56 -16.96 -2.75
C PHE A 4 2.06 -17.25 -2.68
N GLY A 5 2.42 -18.53 -2.73
CA GLY A 5 3.81 -18.95 -2.58
C GLY A 5 4.71 -18.42 -3.70
N TRP A 6 6.02 -18.47 -3.47
CA TRP A 6 7.04 -18.13 -4.44
C TRP A 6 6.82 -18.88 -5.77
N GLU A 7 6.69 -18.13 -6.87
CA GLU A 7 6.76 -18.67 -8.23
C GLU A 7 8.17 -18.41 -8.79
N SER A 8 8.85 -19.48 -9.21
CA SER A 8 10.10 -19.32 -9.97
C SER A 8 9.78 -18.84 -11.38
N LEU A 9 10.28 -17.66 -11.75
CA LEU A 9 10.19 -17.14 -13.11
C LEU A 9 11.20 -17.77 -14.08
N GLY A 10 11.99 -18.75 -13.59
CA GLY A 10 13.08 -19.39 -14.32
C GLY A 10 14.25 -18.45 -14.62
N GLY A 11 15.30 -19.00 -15.23
CA GLY A 11 16.51 -18.26 -15.62
C GLY A 11 17.59 -18.18 -14.52
N THR A 12 18.81 -17.83 -14.92
CA THR A 12 19.95 -17.57 -14.03
C THR A 12 20.34 -16.10 -14.19
N VAL A 13 20.22 -15.32 -13.12
CA VAL A 13 20.47 -13.88 -13.11
C VAL A 13 21.71 -13.55 -12.30
N THR A 14 22.45 -12.50 -12.69
CA THR A 14 23.73 -12.13 -12.07
C THR A 14 23.69 -10.79 -11.33
N THR A 15 22.55 -10.10 -11.36
CA THR A 15 22.30 -8.82 -10.68
C THR A 15 20.87 -8.76 -10.14
N GLY A 16 20.57 -7.76 -9.30
CA GLY A 16 19.20 -7.48 -8.88
C GLY A 16 18.28 -7.16 -10.07
N PRO A 17 17.00 -7.60 -10.03
CA PRO A 17 16.01 -7.27 -11.05
C PRO A 17 15.53 -5.82 -10.92
N SER A 18 15.21 -5.18 -12.05
CA SER A 18 14.42 -3.95 -12.10
C SER A 18 13.03 -4.28 -12.60
N VAL A 19 11.98 -3.72 -11.98
CA VAL A 19 10.59 -3.95 -12.39
C VAL A 19 9.92 -2.61 -12.67
N SER A 20 9.16 -2.53 -13.77
CA SER A 20 8.34 -1.37 -14.13
C SER A 20 6.96 -1.85 -14.58
N SER A 21 5.98 -0.94 -14.53
CA SER A 21 4.64 -1.15 -15.08
C SER A 21 4.22 0.10 -15.84
N TRP A 22 3.61 -0.08 -17.02
CA TRP A 22 3.04 1.02 -17.82
C TRP A 22 1.51 0.99 -17.86
N ALA A 23 0.87 -0.06 -17.34
CA ALA A 23 -0.58 -0.21 -17.29
C ALA A 23 -1.03 -1.20 -16.20
N PRO A 24 -2.27 -1.08 -15.69
CA PRO A 24 -2.87 -2.08 -14.80
C PRO A 24 -2.80 -3.49 -15.39
N GLY A 25 -2.42 -4.48 -14.57
CA GLY A 25 -2.30 -5.88 -15.00
C GLY A 25 -1.06 -6.18 -15.85
N ARG A 26 -0.11 -5.23 -15.94
CA ARG A 26 1.17 -5.39 -16.63
C ARG A 26 2.34 -5.19 -15.67
N LEU A 27 3.29 -6.12 -15.68
CA LEU A 27 4.60 -5.98 -15.04
C LEU A 27 5.67 -6.33 -16.06
N ASP A 28 6.78 -5.62 -16.05
CA ASP A 28 7.93 -5.87 -16.92
C ASP A 28 9.18 -5.95 -16.04
N ALA A 29 9.79 -7.14 -16.00
CA ALA A 29 10.97 -7.45 -15.21
C ALA A 29 12.21 -7.49 -16.11
N PHE A 30 13.27 -6.83 -15.67
CA PHE A 30 14.52 -6.64 -16.38
C PHE A 30 15.69 -7.13 -15.53
N VAL A 31 16.55 -7.96 -16.12
CA VAL A 31 17.71 -8.55 -15.43
C VAL A 31 18.93 -8.59 -16.34
N ARG A 32 20.11 -8.64 -15.74
CA ARG A 32 21.33 -9.03 -16.45
C ARG A 32 21.49 -10.54 -16.42
N GLY A 33 21.49 -11.16 -17.60
CA GLY A 33 21.71 -12.60 -17.78
C GLY A 33 23.17 -13.01 -17.55
N THR A 34 23.43 -14.32 -17.58
CA THR A 34 24.79 -14.87 -17.48
C THR A 34 25.68 -14.52 -18.68
N ASP A 35 25.07 -14.22 -19.82
CA ASP A 35 25.71 -13.67 -21.03
C ASP A 35 25.97 -12.16 -20.95
N SER A 36 25.65 -11.54 -19.81
CA SER A 36 25.67 -10.09 -19.60
C SER A 36 24.69 -9.29 -20.47
N ALA A 37 23.78 -9.93 -21.21
CA ALA A 37 22.74 -9.23 -21.94
C ALA A 37 21.63 -8.74 -21.00
N LEU A 38 20.87 -7.74 -21.45
CA LEU A 38 19.60 -7.38 -20.83
C LEU A 38 18.57 -8.45 -21.22
N TRP A 39 17.98 -9.08 -20.22
CA TRP A 39 16.87 -10.00 -20.38
C TRP A 39 15.60 -9.39 -19.81
N HIS A 40 14.50 -9.61 -20.51
CA HIS A 40 13.19 -9.07 -20.22
C HIS A 40 12.14 -10.17 -20.16
N LYS A 41 11.23 -10.06 -19.20
CA LYS A 41 10.06 -10.94 -19.06
C LYS A 41 8.91 -10.10 -18.54
N TRP A 42 7.71 -10.33 -19.07
CA TRP A 42 6.56 -9.54 -18.69
C TRP A 42 5.37 -10.39 -18.28
N PHE A 43 4.51 -9.82 -17.44
CA PHE A 43 3.23 -10.39 -17.05
C PHE A 43 2.11 -9.68 -17.79
N GLN A 44 1.25 -10.42 -18.47
CA GLN A 44 -0.04 -9.96 -18.97
C GLN A 44 -0.97 -11.17 -19.12
N ASN A 45 -1.88 -11.38 -18.16
CA ASN A 45 -2.66 -12.61 -18.04
C ASN A 45 -1.81 -13.89 -17.96
N GLY A 46 -0.60 -13.76 -17.41
CA GLY A 46 0.43 -14.81 -17.39
C GLY A 46 1.80 -14.26 -17.76
N TRP A 47 2.85 -14.94 -17.32
CA TRP A 47 4.22 -14.57 -17.63
C TRP A 47 4.63 -15.01 -19.03
N SER A 48 5.31 -14.13 -19.76
CA SER A 48 5.96 -14.43 -21.03
C SER A 48 7.14 -15.38 -20.89
N GLY A 49 7.73 -15.82 -22.00
CA GLY A 49 9.10 -16.32 -21.99
C GLY A 49 10.11 -15.20 -21.68
N TRP A 50 11.31 -15.56 -21.23
CA TRP A 50 12.43 -14.62 -21.20
C TRP A 50 12.83 -14.28 -22.64
N GLU A 51 12.92 -12.99 -22.95
CA GLU A 51 13.48 -12.49 -24.21
C GLU A 51 14.78 -11.72 -23.95
N SER A 52 15.78 -11.94 -24.80
CA SER A 52 17.01 -11.15 -24.76
C SER A 52 16.79 -9.85 -25.53
N LEU A 53 17.08 -8.73 -24.89
CA LEU A 53 17.14 -7.39 -25.49
C LEU A 53 18.58 -7.01 -25.90
N GLY A 54 19.49 -7.98 -25.83
CA GLY A 54 20.90 -7.84 -26.20
C GLY A 54 21.68 -6.86 -25.32
N GLY A 55 22.76 -6.32 -25.88
CA GLY A 55 23.71 -5.47 -25.15
C GLY A 55 24.71 -6.28 -24.30
N VAL A 56 25.68 -5.58 -23.71
CA VAL A 56 26.62 -6.14 -22.73
C VAL A 56 26.66 -5.19 -21.54
N LEU A 57 25.88 -5.53 -20.52
CA LEU A 57 25.68 -4.71 -19.33
C LEU A 57 26.81 -4.97 -18.32
N THR A 58 27.22 -3.92 -17.62
CA THR A 58 28.19 -3.98 -16.51
C THR A 58 27.59 -3.48 -15.19
N SER A 59 26.26 -3.29 -15.13
CA SER A 59 25.47 -2.95 -13.94
C SER A 59 24.13 -3.68 -13.95
N SER A 60 23.39 -3.60 -12.83
CA SER A 60 21.94 -3.82 -12.85
C SER A 60 21.27 -2.80 -13.80
N PRO A 61 20.17 -3.16 -14.46
CA PRO A 61 19.36 -2.19 -15.19
C PRO A 61 18.55 -1.31 -14.23
N GLY A 62 18.18 -0.11 -14.65
CA GLY A 62 17.12 0.70 -14.05
C GLY A 62 16.04 0.95 -15.10
N ALA A 63 14.76 0.77 -14.74
CA ALA A 63 13.64 0.93 -15.65
C ALA A 63 12.56 1.85 -15.06
N ALA A 64 11.93 2.66 -15.90
CA ALA A 64 10.77 3.46 -15.54
C ALA A 64 9.77 3.52 -16.70
N SER A 65 8.51 3.78 -16.36
CA SER A 65 7.47 4.18 -17.29
C SER A 65 6.96 5.55 -16.87
N TRP A 66 6.79 6.43 -17.86
CA TRP A 66 6.16 7.74 -17.71
C TRP A 66 4.70 7.77 -18.23
N GLY A 67 4.18 6.64 -18.74
CA GLY A 67 2.89 6.60 -19.45
C GLY A 67 2.63 5.30 -20.21
N ASP A 68 1.36 5.14 -20.59
CA ASP A 68 0.84 3.93 -21.24
C ASP A 68 1.62 3.57 -22.52
N GLY A 69 1.93 2.27 -22.65
CA GLY A 69 2.68 1.74 -23.79
C GLY A 69 4.15 2.15 -23.88
N ARG A 70 4.76 2.69 -22.81
CA ARG A 70 6.17 3.10 -22.79
C ARG A 70 6.91 2.59 -21.55
N ILE A 71 8.06 1.95 -21.78
CA ILE A 71 9.08 1.67 -20.76
C ILE A 71 10.44 2.10 -21.29
N ASP A 72 11.25 2.70 -20.44
CA ASP A 72 12.62 3.09 -20.72
C ASP A 72 13.54 2.32 -19.77
N VAL A 73 14.58 1.70 -20.33
CA VAL A 73 15.55 0.89 -19.60
C VAL A 73 16.95 1.46 -19.80
N PHE A 74 17.66 1.59 -18.70
CA PHE A 74 18.97 2.18 -18.59
C PHE A 74 19.95 1.18 -18.00
N ALA A 75 21.16 1.10 -18.54
CA ALA A 75 22.22 0.29 -17.96
C ALA A 75 23.59 0.85 -18.28
N ARG A 76 24.60 0.43 -17.52
CA ARG A 76 26.00 0.76 -17.83
C ARG A 76 26.55 -0.21 -18.86
N GLY A 77 27.17 0.30 -19.92
CA GLY A 77 27.86 -0.49 -20.95
C GLY A 77 29.28 -0.92 -20.57
N THR A 78 29.98 -1.59 -21.47
CA THR A 78 31.39 -1.98 -21.31
C THR A 78 32.37 -0.79 -21.38
N ASP A 79 31.94 0.29 -22.03
CA ASP A 79 32.60 1.60 -22.08
C ASP A 79 32.34 2.46 -20.84
N SER A 80 31.63 1.91 -19.84
CA SER A 80 31.14 2.62 -18.65
C SER A 80 30.14 3.75 -18.95
N ALA A 81 29.67 3.92 -20.19
CA ALA A 81 28.64 4.91 -20.52
C ALA A 81 27.25 4.46 -20.07
N LEU A 82 26.34 5.41 -19.94
CA LEU A 82 24.91 5.14 -19.81
C LEU A 82 24.37 4.74 -21.18
N TRP A 83 23.76 3.56 -21.26
CA TRP A 83 23.05 3.08 -22.44
C TRP A 83 21.56 3.02 -22.15
N HIS A 84 20.77 3.39 -23.14
CA HIS A 84 19.32 3.50 -23.07
C HIS A 84 18.66 2.69 -24.19
N ARG A 85 17.56 2.03 -23.85
CA ARG A 85 16.66 1.33 -24.77
C ARG A 85 15.23 1.50 -24.27
N TRP A 86 14.28 1.67 -25.17
CA TRP A 86 12.89 1.87 -24.79
C TRP A 86 11.94 0.99 -25.60
N PHE A 87 10.78 0.72 -25.02
CA PHE A 87 9.64 0.10 -25.68
C PHE A 87 8.62 1.16 -26.08
N GLN A 88 8.23 1.20 -27.35
CA GLN A 88 7.07 1.95 -27.82
C GLN A 88 6.59 1.30 -29.12
N ASN A 89 5.54 0.47 -29.05
CA ASN A 89 5.10 -0.40 -30.15
C ASN A 89 6.21 -1.35 -30.66
N GLY A 90 7.16 -1.69 -29.79
CA GLY A 90 8.38 -2.43 -30.11
C GLY A 90 9.60 -1.85 -29.42
N TRP A 91 10.63 -2.66 -29.25
CA TRP A 91 11.88 -2.23 -28.65
C TRP A 91 12.75 -1.46 -29.64
N SER A 92 13.27 -0.31 -29.20
CA SER A 92 14.25 0.49 -29.94
C SER A 92 15.60 -0.22 -30.09
N GLY A 93 16.51 0.36 -30.87
CA GLY A 93 17.95 0.05 -30.72
C GLY A 93 18.50 0.59 -29.40
N TRP A 94 19.70 0.12 -29.03
CA TRP A 94 20.46 0.71 -27.94
C TRP A 94 21.07 2.04 -28.39
N GLU A 95 20.88 3.08 -27.58
CA GLU A 95 21.56 4.37 -27.76
C GLU A 95 22.47 4.69 -26.57
N SER A 96 23.65 5.25 -26.86
CA SER A 96 24.55 5.73 -25.80
C SER A 96 24.17 7.16 -25.43
N LEU A 97 24.04 7.39 -24.12
CA LEU A 97 23.80 8.69 -23.51
C LEU A 97 25.09 9.29 -22.93
N GLY A 98 26.24 8.64 -23.17
CA GLY A 98 27.56 9.05 -22.73
C GLY A 98 27.76 8.95 -21.21
N GLY A 99 28.72 9.72 -20.70
CA GLY A 99 29.13 9.69 -19.28
C GLY A 99 30.09 8.55 -18.95
N VAL A 100 30.59 8.52 -17.71
CA VAL A 100 31.41 7.43 -17.16
C VAL A 100 30.88 7.09 -15.77
N LEU A 101 30.15 5.98 -15.69
CA LEU A 101 29.35 5.59 -14.53
C LEU A 101 30.14 4.64 -13.62
N THR A 102 30.05 4.88 -12.32
CA THR A 102 30.62 4.02 -11.26
C THR A 102 29.55 3.36 -10.38
N SER A 103 28.28 3.50 -10.75
CA SER A 103 27.13 2.81 -10.13
C SER A 103 26.16 2.28 -11.20
N ALA A 104 25.17 1.48 -10.78
CA ALA A 104 23.96 1.27 -11.57
C ALA A 104 23.15 2.59 -11.69
N PRO A 105 22.40 2.79 -12.77
CA PRO A 105 21.50 3.93 -12.91
C PRO A 105 20.22 3.75 -12.09
N SER A 106 19.76 4.84 -11.48
CA SER A 106 18.41 4.96 -10.93
C SER A 106 17.60 5.93 -11.78
N VAL A 107 16.35 5.58 -12.09
CA VAL A 107 15.49 6.36 -12.99
C VAL A 107 14.13 6.60 -12.35
N SER A 108 13.60 7.82 -12.50
CA SER A 108 12.26 8.18 -12.07
C SER A 108 11.56 9.04 -13.13
N SER A 109 10.23 9.08 -13.05
CA SER A 109 9.38 9.96 -13.86
C SER A 109 8.33 10.58 -12.96
N TRP A 110 8.13 11.89 -13.07
CA TRP A 110 7.06 12.61 -12.36
C TRP A 110 5.90 13.04 -13.28
N ALA A 111 6.03 12.86 -14.60
CA ALA A 111 4.98 13.15 -15.58
C ALA A 111 5.26 12.48 -16.93
N PRO A 112 4.20 12.25 -17.74
CA PRO A 112 4.37 11.97 -19.16
C PRO A 112 5.22 13.06 -19.82
N GLY A 113 6.17 12.69 -20.67
CA GLY A 113 7.09 13.67 -21.24
C GLY A 113 8.39 13.86 -20.44
N ARG A 114 8.55 13.23 -19.26
CA ARG A 114 9.75 13.33 -18.43
C ARG A 114 10.37 11.99 -17.98
N LEU A 115 11.70 11.89 -18.06
CA LEU A 115 12.52 10.92 -17.33
C LEU A 115 13.71 11.62 -16.71
N ASP A 116 14.14 11.17 -15.54
CA ASP A 116 15.31 11.68 -14.83
C ASP A 116 16.18 10.50 -14.39
N VAL A 117 17.44 10.47 -14.83
CA VAL A 117 18.39 9.38 -14.60
C VAL A 117 19.54 9.88 -13.74
N PHE A 118 19.80 9.13 -12.67
CA PHE A 118 20.79 9.43 -11.65
C PHE A 118 21.85 8.34 -11.59
N VAL A 119 23.11 8.75 -11.55
CA VAL A 119 24.26 7.84 -11.51
C VAL A 119 25.34 8.43 -10.61
N ARG A 120 26.25 7.58 -10.13
CA ARG A 120 27.51 8.03 -9.55
C ARG A 120 28.58 8.16 -10.63
N GLY A 121 29.28 9.29 -10.66
CA GLY A 121 30.40 9.57 -11.57
C GLY A 121 31.74 9.02 -11.09
N THR A 122 32.81 9.29 -11.83
CA THR A 122 34.20 8.92 -11.45
C THR A 122 34.76 9.76 -10.31
N ASP A 123 34.21 10.95 -10.11
CA ASP A 123 34.45 11.85 -8.98
C ASP A 123 33.62 11.47 -7.72
N SER A 124 32.90 10.34 -7.78
CA SER A 124 31.94 9.91 -6.76
C SER A 124 30.76 10.86 -6.55
N ALA A 125 30.59 11.89 -7.37
CA ALA A 125 29.43 12.79 -7.28
C ALA A 125 28.18 12.14 -7.87
N LEU A 126 27.02 12.66 -7.48
CA LEU A 126 25.75 12.36 -8.15
C LEU A 126 25.72 13.14 -9.47
N TRP A 127 25.52 12.42 -10.57
CA TRP A 127 25.31 12.98 -11.89
C TRP A 127 23.90 12.69 -12.36
N HIS A 128 23.31 13.68 -13.03
CA HIS A 128 21.93 13.66 -13.47
C HIS A 128 21.84 13.97 -14.96
N LYS A 129 20.93 13.28 -15.65
CA LYS A 129 20.55 13.52 -17.05
C LYS A 129 19.06 13.29 -17.17
N TRP A 130 18.36 14.17 -17.88
CA TRP A 130 16.91 14.06 -18.04
C TRP A 130 16.48 14.09 -19.50
N PHE A 131 15.31 13.51 -19.75
CA PHE A 131 14.62 13.61 -21.03
C PHE A 131 13.44 14.56 -20.89
N GLN A 132 13.36 15.57 -21.75
CA GLN A 132 12.17 16.39 -21.96
C GLN A 132 12.23 16.99 -23.37
N ASN A 133 11.49 16.39 -24.31
CA ASN A 133 11.61 16.68 -25.75
C ASN A 133 13.03 16.46 -26.31
N GLY A 134 13.79 15.56 -25.69
CA GLY A 134 15.21 15.34 -25.96
C GLY A 134 16.01 15.16 -24.68
N TRP A 135 17.19 14.54 -24.81
CA TRP A 135 18.11 14.31 -23.71
C TRP A 135 18.92 15.57 -23.39
N SER A 136 19.01 15.92 -22.11
CA SER A 136 19.86 17.00 -21.61
C SER A 136 21.35 16.68 -21.72
N GLY A 137 22.22 17.66 -21.43
CA GLY A 137 23.60 17.38 -21.02
C GLY A 137 23.66 16.68 -19.66
N TRP A 138 24.82 16.14 -19.30
CA TRP A 138 25.09 15.66 -17.95
C TRP A 138 25.28 16.85 -17.01
N GLU A 139 24.58 16.86 -15.88
CA GLU A 139 24.77 17.84 -14.80
C GLU A 139 25.27 17.15 -13.52
N SER A 140 26.26 17.75 -12.87
CA SER A 140 26.69 17.29 -11.54
C SER A 140 25.80 17.91 -10.48
N LEU A 141 25.27 17.07 -9.60
CA LEU A 141 24.50 17.45 -8.42
C LEU A 141 25.35 17.44 -7.14
N GLY A 142 26.66 17.24 -7.30
CA GLY A 142 27.65 17.22 -6.22
C GLY A 142 27.51 16.01 -5.28
N GLY A 143 28.04 16.15 -4.06
CA GLY A 143 28.11 15.08 -3.07
C GLY A 143 29.29 14.12 -3.31
N VAL A 144 29.49 13.19 -2.37
CA VAL A 144 30.47 12.10 -2.48
C VAL A 144 29.78 10.81 -2.03
N LEU A 145 29.31 10.04 -3.01
CA LEU A 145 28.47 8.87 -2.83
C LEU A 145 29.32 7.61 -2.69
N THR A 146 29.01 6.81 -1.67
CA THR A 146 29.59 5.48 -1.47
C THR A 146 28.68 4.36 -1.96
N SER A 147 27.42 4.66 -2.29
CA SER A 147 26.44 3.74 -2.88
C SER A 147 25.96 4.15 -4.27
N ALA A 148 25.17 3.28 -4.92
CA ALA A 148 24.29 3.72 -6.00
C ALA A 148 23.20 4.67 -5.46
N PRO A 149 22.72 5.63 -6.27
CA PRO A 149 21.58 6.47 -5.89
C PRO A 149 20.26 5.70 -6.00
N SER A 150 19.24 6.18 -5.30
CA SER A 150 17.87 5.68 -5.36
C SER A 150 16.91 6.86 -5.50
N ALA A 151 16.15 6.91 -6.60
CA ALA A 151 15.30 8.04 -6.97
C ALA A 151 13.82 7.65 -7.04
N VAL A 152 12.95 8.53 -6.57
CA VAL A 152 11.49 8.35 -6.62
C VAL A 152 10.78 9.68 -6.85
N SER A 153 9.57 9.61 -7.37
CA SER A 153 8.63 10.73 -7.40
C SER A 153 7.35 10.33 -6.70
N TRP A 154 6.81 11.23 -5.87
CA TRP A 154 5.49 11.09 -5.27
C TRP A 154 4.45 12.01 -5.93
N GLY A 155 4.84 12.83 -6.91
CA GLY A 155 3.95 13.81 -7.52
C GLY A 155 4.62 14.65 -8.62
N ASN A 156 3.77 15.30 -9.41
CA ASN A 156 4.19 16.13 -10.54
C ASN A 156 5.17 17.23 -10.11
N GLY A 157 6.31 17.33 -10.80
CA GLY A 157 7.35 18.33 -10.52
C GLY A 157 8.20 18.03 -9.29
N ARG A 158 8.18 16.80 -8.76
CA ARG A 158 8.95 16.38 -7.60
C ARG A 158 9.75 15.11 -7.87
N ILE A 159 11.04 15.14 -7.56
CA ILE A 159 11.91 13.95 -7.46
C ILE A 159 12.69 14.05 -6.16
N ASP A 160 12.85 12.92 -5.49
CA ASP A 160 13.68 12.74 -4.31
C ASP A 160 14.76 11.70 -4.61
N VAL A 161 16.01 12.01 -4.27
CA VAL A 161 17.18 11.15 -4.52
C VAL A 161 17.93 10.91 -3.23
N PHE A 162 18.22 9.64 -2.97
CA PHE A 162 18.89 9.16 -1.77
C PHE A 162 20.18 8.44 -2.13
N ALA A 163 21.22 8.62 -1.32
CA ALA A 163 22.46 7.87 -1.44
C ALA A 163 23.20 7.81 -0.09
N VAL A 164 24.11 6.85 0.06
CA VAL A 164 25.00 6.79 1.22
C VAL A 164 26.22 7.67 1.00
N GLY A 165 26.60 8.45 2.02
CA GLY A 165 27.76 9.33 2.03
C GLY A 165 29.04 8.63 2.51
N THR A 166 30.13 9.40 2.59
CA THR A 166 31.43 8.92 3.11
C THR A 166 31.43 8.65 4.63
N ASP A 167 30.47 9.23 5.33
CA ASP A 167 30.17 9.01 6.75
C ASP A 167 29.22 7.83 6.99
N ALA A 168 28.91 7.06 5.95
CA ALA A 168 27.90 6.00 5.93
C ALA A 168 26.47 6.47 6.27
N ALA A 169 26.22 7.78 6.38
CA ALA A 169 24.88 8.30 6.59
C ALA A 169 24.06 8.27 5.30
N LEU A 170 22.74 8.24 5.45
CA LEU A 170 21.83 8.49 4.33
C LEU A 170 21.81 9.99 4.04
N TRP A 171 22.05 10.35 2.79
CA TRP A 171 21.94 11.71 2.28
C TRP A 171 20.80 11.82 1.30
N HIS A 172 20.10 12.94 1.35
CA HIS A 172 18.92 13.23 0.56
C HIS A 172 19.08 14.54 -0.21
N LYS A 173 18.58 14.55 -1.44
CA LYS A 173 18.49 15.73 -2.30
C LYS A 173 17.21 15.64 -3.12
N TRP A 174 16.50 16.74 -3.31
CA TRP A 174 15.24 16.74 -4.04
C TRP A 174 15.16 17.87 -5.06
N PHE A 175 14.31 17.65 -6.07
CA PHE A 175 13.92 18.66 -7.05
C PHE A 175 12.51 19.17 -6.74
N GLN A 176 12.37 20.49 -6.62
CA GLN A 176 11.07 21.17 -6.63
C GLN A 176 11.28 22.61 -7.12
N ASN A 177 11.01 22.86 -8.41
CA ASN A 177 11.38 24.11 -9.09
C ASN A 177 12.90 24.42 -9.07
N GLY A 178 13.71 23.40 -8.86
CA GLY A 178 15.15 23.52 -8.64
C GLY A 178 15.65 22.45 -7.68
N TRP A 179 16.94 22.14 -7.76
CA TRP A 179 17.59 21.17 -6.89
C TRP A 179 17.92 21.78 -5.52
N SER A 180 17.58 21.08 -4.44
CA SER A 180 17.95 21.43 -3.07
C SER A 180 19.46 21.32 -2.82
N GLY A 181 19.92 21.76 -1.64
CA GLY A 181 21.19 21.29 -1.08
C GLY A 181 21.10 19.80 -0.67
N TRP A 182 22.24 19.18 -0.41
CA TRP A 182 22.29 17.87 0.24
C TRP A 182 21.94 18.02 1.72
N GLU A 183 21.03 17.20 2.22
CA GLU A 183 20.73 17.08 3.65
C GLU A 183 21.09 15.69 4.16
N SER A 184 21.73 15.63 5.33
CA SER A 184 21.99 14.35 6.00
C SER A 184 20.75 13.93 6.78
N LEU A 185 20.31 12.70 6.56
CA LEU A 185 19.23 12.04 7.29
C LEU A 185 19.75 11.15 8.42
N GLY A 186 21.05 11.18 8.68
CA GLY A 186 21.75 10.39 9.69
C GLY A 186 21.73 8.89 9.37
N GLY A 187 21.89 8.08 10.42
CA GLY A 187 22.03 6.63 10.30
C GLY A 187 23.45 6.19 9.91
N VAL A 188 23.67 4.88 9.91
CA VAL A 188 24.91 4.24 9.42
C VAL A 188 24.48 3.04 8.59
N LEU A 189 24.47 3.21 7.26
CA LEU A 189 24.02 2.22 6.31
C LEU A 189 25.20 1.49 5.66
N THR A 190 25.07 0.17 5.52
CA THR A 190 26.05 -0.72 4.88
C THR A 190 25.57 -1.22 3.51
N SER A 191 24.48 -0.67 2.98
CA SER A 191 23.92 -0.97 1.65
C SER A 191 23.54 0.31 0.90
N ALA A 192 23.32 0.24 -0.42
CA ALA A 192 22.55 1.28 -1.08
C ALA A 192 21.13 1.39 -0.48
N PRO A 193 20.52 2.60 -0.49
CA PRO A 193 19.16 2.78 -0.03
C PRO A 193 18.14 2.31 -1.08
N SER A 194 16.97 1.89 -0.62
CA SER A 194 15.78 1.71 -1.45
C SER A 194 14.73 2.71 -1.02
N VAL A 195 14.01 3.32 -1.96
CA VAL A 195 12.95 4.28 -1.64
C VAL A 195 11.69 3.97 -2.42
N SER A 196 10.54 4.18 -1.78
CA SER A 196 9.23 4.11 -2.43
C SER A 196 8.30 5.22 -1.92
N SER A 197 7.29 5.53 -2.72
CA SER A 197 6.21 6.45 -2.37
C SER A 197 4.89 5.73 -2.60
N TRP A 198 4.03 5.72 -1.58
CA TRP A 198 2.68 5.16 -1.69
C TRP A 198 1.59 6.24 -1.80
N ALA A 199 1.89 7.50 -1.52
CA ALA A 199 0.97 8.61 -1.74
C ALA A 199 1.72 9.93 -1.93
N PRO A 200 1.07 10.96 -2.50
CA PRO A 200 1.63 12.30 -2.54
C PRO A 200 2.03 12.79 -1.13
N GLY A 201 3.27 13.25 -1.00
CA GLY A 201 3.83 13.74 0.26
C GLY A 201 4.40 12.66 1.17
N HIS A 202 4.49 11.41 0.69
CA HIS A 202 5.01 10.27 1.45
C HIS A 202 6.21 9.63 0.78
N LEU A 203 7.25 9.39 1.57
CA LEU A 203 8.44 8.66 1.17
C LEU A 203 8.82 7.69 2.29
N ASP A 204 9.23 6.49 1.91
CA ASP A 204 9.72 5.49 2.84
C ASP A 204 11.05 4.96 2.29
N VAL A 205 12.10 5.13 3.09
CA VAL A 205 13.48 4.80 2.73
C VAL A 205 13.97 3.67 3.61
N PHE A 206 14.57 2.67 2.96
CA PHE A 206 15.08 1.46 3.56
C PHE A 206 16.57 1.32 3.31
N GLY A 207 17.30 0.78 4.28
CA GLY A 207 18.72 0.44 4.15
C GLY A 207 19.15 -0.57 5.18
N ILE A 208 20.29 -1.23 4.96
CA ILE A 208 20.84 -2.19 5.92
C ILE A 208 21.75 -1.46 6.90
N GLY A 209 21.55 -1.68 8.20
CA GLY A 209 22.40 -1.11 9.25
C GLY A 209 23.65 -1.95 9.54
N THR A 210 24.52 -1.46 10.43
CA THR A 210 25.74 -2.20 10.84
C THR A 210 25.46 -3.52 11.57
N ASP A 211 24.24 -3.70 12.05
CA ASP A 211 23.72 -4.92 12.66
C ASP A 211 23.11 -5.90 11.63
N ALA A 212 23.26 -5.60 10.33
CA ALA A 212 22.64 -6.31 9.21
C ALA A 212 21.10 -6.31 9.22
N ALA A 213 20.47 -5.53 10.10
CA ALA A 213 19.01 -5.38 10.12
C ALA A 213 18.53 -4.44 9.03
N LEU A 214 17.27 -4.59 8.64
CA LEU A 214 16.58 -3.62 7.80
C LEU A 214 16.19 -2.42 8.65
N TRP A 215 16.65 -1.23 8.26
CA TRP A 215 16.29 0.04 8.88
C TRP A 215 15.39 0.84 7.97
N HIS A 216 14.46 1.57 8.58
CA HIS A 216 13.42 2.34 7.92
C HIS A 216 13.38 3.78 8.44
N LYS A 217 13.16 4.71 7.52
CA LYS A 217 12.90 6.13 7.79
C LYS A 217 11.89 6.64 6.78
N TRP A 218 10.91 7.42 7.23
CA TRP A 218 9.86 7.93 6.37
C TRP A 218 9.71 9.44 6.46
N PHE A 219 9.10 10.03 5.42
CA PHE A 219 8.71 11.42 5.34
C PHE A 219 7.18 11.52 5.31
N GLN A 220 6.62 12.29 6.24
CA GLN A 220 5.24 12.75 6.21
C GLN A 220 5.18 14.10 6.95
N ASN A 221 5.17 15.21 6.21
CA ASN A 221 5.30 16.57 6.77
C ASN A 221 6.58 16.78 7.60
N GLY A 222 7.61 15.97 7.35
CA GLY A 222 8.84 15.91 8.14
C GLY A 222 9.43 14.51 8.15
N TRP A 223 10.74 14.43 8.37
CA TRP A 223 11.46 13.17 8.47
C TRP A 223 11.30 12.55 9.87
N SER A 224 10.98 11.26 9.92
CA SER A 224 10.93 10.49 11.17
C SER A 224 12.33 10.18 11.73
N GLY A 225 12.39 9.57 12.91
CA GLY A 225 13.62 8.89 13.38
C GLY A 225 13.87 7.59 12.61
N TRP A 226 15.10 7.09 12.66
CA TRP A 226 15.39 5.75 12.16
C TRP A 226 14.75 4.70 13.08
N GLU A 227 14.05 3.74 12.50
CA GLU A 227 13.56 2.56 13.21
C GLU A 227 14.15 1.28 12.61
N SER A 228 14.47 0.32 13.47
CA SER A 228 14.86 -1.01 13.01
C SER A 228 13.59 -1.83 12.77
N LEU A 229 13.47 -2.37 11.57
CA LEU A 229 12.50 -3.40 11.23
C LEU A 229 13.04 -4.80 11.58
N GLY A 230 14.29 -4.92 12.06
CA GLY A 230 14.92 -6.19 12.39
C GLY A 230 15.25 -7.04 11.16
N GLY A 231 15.37 -8.35 11.37
CA GLY A 231 15.86 -9.28 10.36
C GLY A 231 17.38 -9.24 10.19
N THR A 232 17.89 -10.08 9.30
CA THR A 232 19.31 -10.10 8.90
C THR A 232 19.37 -10.30 7.39
N LEU A 233 19.64 -9.21 6.67
CA LEU A 233 19.71 -9.23 5.21
C LEU A 233 21.16 -9.22 4.75
N ILE A 234 21.45 -10.02 3.73
CA ILE A 234 22.76 -10.16 3.09
C ILE A 234 22.80 -9.54 1.68
N SER A 235 21.72 -8.88 1.27
CA SER A 235 21.65 -8.06 0.06
C SER A 235 21.11 -6.67 0.37
N GLU A 236 21.28 -5.75 -0.56
CA GLU A 236 20.57 -4.47 -0.55
C GLU A 236 19.05 -4.72 -0.59
N PRO A 237 18.23 -3.90 0.09
CA PRO A 237 16.78 -4.02 0.02
C PRO A 237 16.27 -3.46 -1.31
N GLY A 238 15.17 -4.01 -1.81
CA GLY A 238 14.35 -3.43 -2.87
C GLY A 238 12.96 -3.13 -2.34
N SER A 239 12.45 -1.92 -2.49
CA SER A 239 11.08 -1.55 -2.10
C SER A 239 10.25 -1.11 -3.30
N VAL A 240 8.94 -1.36 -3.23
CA VAL A 240 7.97 -0.89 -4.21
C VAL A 240 6.63 -0.59 -3.53
N SER A 241 5.93 0.41 -4.04
CA SER A 241 4.51 0.63 -3.75
C SER A 241 3.72 0.39 -5.04
N TRP A 242 2.74 -0.52 -4.98
CA TRP A 242 1.89 -0.85 -6.12
C TRP A 242 0.44 -0.34 -5.94
N SER A 243 0.09 0.16 -4.77
CA SER A 243 -1.19 0.81 -4.49
C SER A 243 -1.02 1.88 -3.42
N PRO A 244 -1.96 2.83 -3.30
CA PRO A 244 -2.01 3.69 -2.12
C PRO A 244 -1.94 2.88 -0.82
N ASN A 245 -1.29 3.46 0.17
CA ASN A 245 -1.14 2.90 1.52
C ASN A 245 -0.51 1.50 1.54
N ARG A 246 0.43 1.19 0.63
CA ARG A 246 1.08 -0.12 0.57
C ARG A 246 2.55 0.00 0.20
N ILE A 247 3.40 -0.73 0.91
CA ILE A 247 4.82 -0.87 0.58
C ILE A 247 5.22 -2.33 0.74
N ASP A 248 5.95 -2.86 -0.22
CA ASP A 248 6.51 -4.19 -0.25
C ASP A 248 8.04 -4.09 -0.33
N ILE A 249 8.77 -4.83 0.52
CA ILE A 249 10.22 -4.76 0.68
C ILE A 249 10.81 -6.17 0.57
N PHE A 250 11.83 -6.33 -0.27
CA PHE A 250 12.49 -7.59 -0.58
C PHE A 250 13.98 -7.53 -0.24
N GLY A 251 14.56 -8.65 0.15
CA GLY A 251 16.01 -8.79 0.35
C GLY A 251 16.42 -10.24 0.58
N ALA A 252 17.67 -10.59 0.31
CA ALA A 252 18.18 -11.93 0.60
C ALA A 252 18.50 -12.08 2.10
N GLY A 253 18.07 -13.17 2.72
CA GLY A 253 18.39 -13.51 4.11
C GLY A 253 19.63 -14.39 4.23
N THR A 254 20.03 -14.72 5.46
CA THR A 254 21.25 -15.52 5.73
C THR A 254 21.23 -16.93 5.14
N ASP A 255 20.05 -17.45 4.82
CA ASP A 255 19.83 -18.73 4.12
C ASP A 255 19.93 -18.60 2.60
N SER A 256 20.29 -17.42 2.09
CA SER A 256 20.29 -17.06 0.67
C SER A 256 18.91 -17.12 0.01
N ALA A 257 17.82 -17.23 0.78
CA ALA A 257 16.47 -17.12 0.26
C ALA A 257 16.08 -15.64 0.11
N MET A 258 15.14 -15.34 -0.79
CA MET A 258 14.51 -14.03 -0.83
C MET A 258 13.46 -13.94 0.27
N TRP A 259 13.59 -12.94 1.12
CA TRP A 259 12.65 -12.58 2.16
C TRP A 259 11.87 -11.35 1.72
N HIS A 260 10.62 -11.31 2.16
CA HIS A 260 9.67 -10.27 1.82
C HIS A 260 8.93 -9.82 3.07
N ARG A 261 8.78 -8.50 3.23
CA ARG A 261 7.99 -7.85 4.27
C ARG A 261 7.20 -6.71 3.64
N TRP A 262 6.02 -6.43 4.16
CA TRP A 262 5.19 -5.34 3.65
C TRP A 262 4.53 -4.56 4.79
N TRP A 263 4.14 -3.33 4.49
CA TRP A 263 3.30 -2.46 5.30
C TRP A 263 2.07 -2.06 4.48
N ALA A 264 0.90 -1.98 5.10
CA ALA A 264 -0.26 -1.34 4.51
C ALA A 264 -1.13 -0.67 5.59
N MET A 265 -1.69 0.52 5.34
CA MET A 265 -2.81 0.99 6.15
C MET A 265 -4.03 0.14 5.82
N ARG A 266 -4.75 -0.29 6.85
CA ARG A 266 -5.96 -1.08 6.64
C ARG A 266 -7.17 -0.21 6.90
N PRO A 267 -8.10 -0.12 5.93
CA PRO A 267 -9.40 0.46 6.18
C PRO A 267 -10.01 -0.25 7.40
N THR A 268 -10.27 0.50 8.47
CA THR A 268 -10.65 -0.05 9.77
C THR A 268 -11.95 0.56 10.24
N VAL A 269 -12.88 -0.31 10.64
CA VAL A 269 -14.11 0.06 11.31
C VAL A 269 -13.88 -0.02 12.81
N ARG A 270 -13.98 1.11 13.49
CA ARG A 270 -13.91 1.20 14.95
C ARG A 270 -15.30 1.04 15.53
N LEU A 271 -15.48 0.01 16.37
CA LEU A 271 -16.77 -0.38 16.92
C LEU A 271 -16.75 -0.30 18.45
N HIS A 272 -17.80 0.29 19.03
CA HIS A 272 -18.09 0.20 20.46
C HIS A 272 -19.39 -0.58 20.67
N ALA A 273 -19.37 -1.52 21.62
CA ALA A 273 -20.56 -2.26 22.01
C ALA A 273 -21.14 -1.69 23.32
N LYS A 274 -22.43 -1.36 23.32
CA LYS A 274 -23.19 -0.94 24.48
C LYS A 274 -24.25 -1.98 24.78
N VAL A 275 -24.17 -2.66 25.91
CA VAL A 275 -25.01 -3.82 26.25
C VAL A 275 -26.03 -3.42 27.31
N LEU A 276 -27.29 -3.28 26.92
CA LEU A 276 -28.42 -3.07 27.84
C LEU A 276 -28.98 -4.42 28.29
N THR A 277 -29.12 -5.34 27.33
CA THR A 277 -29.54 -6.72 27.56
C THR A 277 -28.52 -7.67 26.94
N ALA A 278 -28.12 -8.70 27.68
CA ALA A 278 -27.16 -9.69 27.19
C ALA A 278 -27.72 -10.40 25.93
N PRO A 279 -27.02 -10.33 24.78
CA PRO A 279 -27.49 -10.95 23.56
C PRO A 279 -27.37 -12.48 23.59
N THR A 280 -28.21 -13.18 22.81
CA THR A 280 -28.13 -14.66 22.69
C THR A 280 -26.81 -15.08 22.03
N VAL A 281 -26.35 -14.31 21.04
CA VAL A 281 -25.00 -14.43 20.50
C VAL A 281 -24.11 -13.42 21.22
N ALA A 282 -23.10 -13.91 21.94
CA ALA A 282 -22.16 -13.06 22.67
C ALA A 282 -21.54 -11.99 21.75
N VAL A 283 -21.31 -10.79 22.30
CA VAL A 283 -20.75 -9.65 21.56
C VAL A 283 -19.45 -10.04 20.85
N ASP A 284 -18.53 -10.71 21.53
CA ASP A 284 -17.25 -11.15 20.94
C ASP A 284 -17.45 -12.09 19.75
N THR A 285 -18.43 -12.98 19.81
CA THR A 285 -18.76 -13.88 18.69
C THR A 285 -19.33 -13.10 17.51
N ALA A 286 -20.25 -12.17 17.74
CA ALA A 286 -20.83 -11.34 16.67
C ALA A 286 -19.75 -10.46 16.01
N VAL A 287 -18.85 -9.87 16.80
CA VAL A 287 -17.70 -9.09 16.31
C VAL A 287 -16.74 -9.99 15.53
N GLN A 288 -16.47 -11.20 16.00
CA GLN A 288 -15.62 -12.15 15.29
C GLN A 288 -16.21 -12.55 13.93
N ARG A 289 -17.52 -12.76 13.84
CA ARG A 289 -18.20 -13.02 12.56
C ARG A 289 -18.14 -11.82 11.61
N MET A 290 -18.32 -10.61 12.14
CA MET A 290 -18.15 -9.39 11.36
C MET A 290 -16.70 -9.26 10.82
N ARG A 291 -15.69 -9.55 11.65
CA ARG A 291 -14.27 -9.59 11.22
C ARG A 291 -14.02 -10.59 10.10
N GLU A 292 -14.58 -11.79 10.20
CA GLU A 292 -14.42 -12.83 9.18
C GLU A 292 -14.94 -12.37 7.81
N VAL A 293 -16.10 -11.72 7.78
CA VAL A 293 -16.68 -11.19 6.54
C VAL A 293 -15.87 -10.00 6.02
N TYR A 294 -15.57 -9.01 6.87
CA TYR A 294 -14.94 -7.76 6.45
C TYR A 294 -13.47 -7.97 6.05
N ALA A 295 -12.79 -8.98 6.61
CA ALA A 295 -11.46 -9.37 6.18
C ALA A 295 -11.40 -9.83 4.71
N THR A 296 -12.50 -10.35 4.14
CA THR A 296 -12.58 -10.68 2.69
C THR A 296 -12.56 -9.42 1.83
N ALA A 297 -13.01 -8.29 2.37
CA ALA A 297 -12.98 -6.96 1.78
C ALA A 297 -11.67 -6.19 2.08
N GLY A 298 -10.74 -6.77 2.85
CA GLY A 298 -9.53 -6.08 3.31
C GLY A 298 -9.79 -5.01 4.38
N ILE A 299 -10.95 -5.07 5.05
CA ILE A 299 -11.37 -4.11 6.09
C ILE A 299 -11.20 -4.77 7.47
N ASP A 300 -10.49 -4.11 8.37
CA ASP A 300 -10.33 -4.56 9.76
C ASP A 300 -11.48 -4.04 10.64
N VAL A 301 -11.76 -4.74 11.74
CA VAL A 301 -12.76 -4.32 12.74
C VAL A 301 -12.14 -4.31 14.13
N GLU A 302 -11.98 -3.12 14.68
CA GLU A 302 -11.46 -2.88 16.02
C GLU A 302 -12.63 -2.74 17.00
N LEU A 303 -12.75 -3.67 17.96
CA LEU A 303 -13.68 -3.50 19.08
C LEU A 303 -13.00 -2.65 20.14
N VAL A 304 -13.29 -1.36 20.14
CA VAL A 304 -12.61 -0.35 20.97
C VAL A 304 -13.06 -0.44 22.43
N SER A 305 -14.34 -0.69 22.68
CA SER A 305 -14.86 -0.87 24.04
C SER A 305 -16.14 -1.70 24.06
N THR A 306 -16.35 -2.43 25.15
CA THR A 306 -17.64 -3.02 25.53
C THR A 306 -18.08 -2.43 26.87
N GLU A 307 -19.29 -1.90 26.95
CA GLU A 307 -19.84 -1.25 28.15
C GLU A 307 -21.25 -1.75 28.43
N SER A 308 -21.57 -2.03 29.70
CA SER A 308 -22.94 -2.31 30.12
C SER A 308 -23.68 -1.02 30.47
N LEU A 309 -24.88 -0.84 29.94
CA LEU A 309 -25.74 0.31 30.21
C LEU A 309 -26.98 -0.13 31.00
N ASN A 310 -27.35 0.62 32.04
CA ASN A 310 -28.56 0.36 32.82
C ASN A 310 -29.66 1.38 32.47
N LEU A 311 -30.39 1.10 31.39
CA LEU A 311 -31.46 1.95 30.86
C LEU A 311 -32.71 1.09 30.64
N PRO A 312 -33.43 0.67 31.71
CA PRO A 312 -34.47 -0.35 31.61
C PRO A 312 -35.65 0.06 30.71
N ALA A 313 -35.93 1.36 30.60
CA ALA A 313 -36.94 1.90 29.69
C ALA A 313 -36.57 1.74 28.20
N LEU A 314 -35.30 1.46 27.89
CA LEU A 314 -34.78 1.28 26.53
C LEU A 314 -34.31 -0.17 26.29
N ASN A 315 -34.78 -1.13 27.10
CA ASN A 315 -34.52 -2.54 26.82
C ASN A 315 -35.32 -3.02 25.60
N ASP A 316 -36.51 -2.49 25.38
CA ASP A 316 -37.25 -2.65 24.12
C ASP A 316 -37.28 -1.28 23.45
N VAL A 317 -36.74 -1.17 22.24
CA VAL A 317 -36.50 0.13 21.58
C VAL A 317 -37.37 0.26 20.34
N ASP A 318 -38.24 1.26 20.31
CA ASP A 318 -38.90 1.71 19.10
C ASP A 318 -37.85 2.20 18.09
N VAL A 319 -37.77 1.54 16.94
CA VAL A 319 -36.87 1.91 15.83
C VAL A 319 -37.65 2.41 14.60
N GLY A 320 -38.96 2.62 14.75
CA GLY A 320 -39.86 3.03 13.68
C GLY A 320 -39.80 2.08 12.48
N GLY A 321 -39.85 2.63 11.27
CA GLY A 321 -39.71 1.83 10.04
C GLY A 321 -38.28 1.37 9.74
N CYS A 322 -37.31 1.67 10.60
CA CYS A 322 -35.88 1.50 10.36
C CYS A 322 -35.43 2.06 8.99
N VAL A 323 -35.69 3.34 8.75
CA VAL A 323 -35.32 4.02 7.51
C VAL A 323 -34.09 4.88 7.78
N MET A 324 -33.03 4.70 6.98
CA MET A 324 -31.82 5.51 7.12
C MET A 324 -32.12 7.01 7.12
N GLY A 325 -31.56 7.73 8.09
CA GLY A 325 -31.82 9.16 8.31
C GLY A 325 -33.11 9.49 9.06
N GLN A 326 -33.90 8.51 9.48
CA GLN A 326 -35.10 8.70 10.30
C GLN A 326 -34.99 7.88 11.60
N THR A 327 -34.95 8.56 12.74
CA THR A 327 -34.87 7.92 14.06
C THR A 327 -36.06 8.27 14.95
N SER A 328 -36.49 7.30 15.76
CA SER A 328 -37.50 7.48 16.79
C SER A 328 -36.98 8.33 17.96
N ALA A 329 -37.87 8.74 18.86
CA ALA A 329 -37.48 9.41 20.11
C ALA A 329 -36.60 8.51 20.99
N GLU A 330 -36.89 7.21 21.04
CA GLU A 330 -36.13 6.24 21.84
C GLU A 330 -34.74 5.98 21.26
N GLN A 331 -34.60 5.90 19.93
CA GLN A 331 -33.28 5.86 19.28
C GLN A 331 -32.49 7.13 19.57
N ASN A 332 -33.11 8.30 19.46
CA ASN A 332 -32.43 9.56 19.76
C ASN A 332 -31.96 9.63 21.22
N GLN A 333 -32.74 9.12 22.17
CA GLN A 333 -32.33 9.03 23.57
C GLN A 333 -31.21 8.01 23.78
N LEU A 334 -31.35 6.80 23.22
CA LEU A 334 -30.36 5.73 23.33
C LEU A 334 -28.99 6.17 22.81
N PHE A 335 -28.96 6.80 21.63
CA PHE A 335 -27.75 7.19 20.93
C PHE A 335 -27.00 8.37 21.59
N THR A 336 -27.55 8.98 22.65
CA THR A 336 -26.76 9.89 23.51
C THR A 336 -25.72 9.16 24.35
N ASN A 337 -25.84 7.83 24.54
CA ASN A 337 -24.98 7.03 25.42
C ASN A 337 -23.74 6.48 24.67
N ARG A 338 -22.93 7.38 24.11
CA ARG A 338 -21.77 7.07 23.26
C ARG A 338 -20.42 7.25 23.97
N ASN A 339 -20.35 6.89 25.25
CA ASN A 339 -19.15 7.08 26.06
C ASN A 339 -17.90 6.53 25.34
N ASN A 340 -16.86 7.37 25.22
CA ASN A 340 -15.57 7.07 24.60
C ASN A 340 -15.56 6.80 23.09
N ALA A 341 -16.69 6.96 22.39
CA ALA A 341 -16.75 6.81 20.93
C ALA A 341 -16.51 8.16 20.24
N GLY A 342 -15.55 8.19 19.31
CA GLY A 342 -15.32 9.33 18.43
C GLY A 342 -16.50 9.60 17.48
N SER A 343 -16.42 10.71 16.73
CA SER A 343 -17.47 11.10 15.77
C SER A 343 -17.64 10.08 14.63
N ASN A 344 -16.56 9.37 14.28
CA ASN A 344 -16.53 8.39 13.20
C ASN A 344 -16.59 6.93 13.71
N ASP A 345 -16.63 6.73 15.03
CA ASP A 345 -16.69 5.38 15.62
C ASP A 345 -18.14 4.89 15.60
N ILE A 346 -18.37 3.65 15.18
CA ILE A 346 -19.70 3.06 15.12
C ILE A 346 -20.07 2.51 16.49
N VAL A 347 -21.30 2.76 16.96
CA VAL A 347 -21.79 2.25 18.25
C VAL A 347 -22.93 1.27 18.04
N ALA A 348 -22.75 0.02 18.46
CA ALA A 348 -23.76 -1.02 18.44
C ALA A 348 -24.42 -1.16 19.82
N TYR A 349 -25.74 -0.99 19.88
CA TYR A 349 -26.54 -1.11 21.10
C TYR A 349 -27.25 -2.46 21.13
N PHE A 350 -26.89 -3.33 22.07
CA PHE A 350 -27.52 -4.62 22.27
C PHE A 350 -28.68 -4.48 23.25
N VAL A 351 -29.90 -4.67 22.74
CA VAL A 351 -31.17 -4.48 23.45
C VAL A 351 -31.96 -5.79 23.50
N ARG A 352 -33.01 -5.87 24.31
CA ARG A 352 -33.87 -7.06 24.38
C ARG A 352 -34.65 -7.25 23.09
N SER A 353 -35.33 -6.21 22.63
CA SER A 353 -36.10 -6.25 21.37
C SER A 353 -36.17 -4.88 20.71
N THR A 354 -36.54 -4.85 19.43
CA THR A 354 -36.94 -3.61 18.76
C THR A 354 -38.46 -3.59 18.56
N VAL A 355 -39.02 -2.40 18.37
CA VAL A 355 -40.42 -2.20 17.98
C VAL A 355 -40.43 -1.39 16.68
N PRO A 356 -40.99 -1.90 15.56
CA PRO A 356 -41.40 -3.29 15.29
C PRO A 356 -40.26 -4.32 15.48
N PRO A 357 -40.57 -5.64 15.56
CA PRO A 357 -39.63 -6.68 15.97
C PRO A 357 -38.66 -7.09 14.86
N PHE A 358 -37.75 -6.17 14.52
CA PHE A 358 -36.59 -6.44 13.67
C PHE A 358 -35.46 -7.10 14.47
N ASN A 359 -34.55 -7.77 13.78
CA ASN A 359 -33.34 -8.31 14.41
C ASN A 359 -32.28 -7.23 14.65
N GLY A 360 -32.33 -6.14 13.89
CA GLY A 360 -31.47 -5.00 14.04
C GLY A 360 -32.04 -3.77 13.32
N CYS A 361 -31.43 -2.62 13.59
CA CYS A 361 -31.70 -1.41 12.85
C CYS A 361 -30.48 -0.48 12.81
N ALA A 362 -30.02 -0.17 11.60
CA ALA A 362 -28.92 0.76 11.35
C ALA A 362 -29.33 2.23 11.20
N ALA A 363 -30.60 2.60 11.39
CA ALA A 363 -30.99 4.00 11.38
C ALA A 363 -30.41 4.72 12.61
N PHE A 364 -29.69 5.82 12.38
CA PHE A 364 -29.00 6.56 13.44
C PHE A 364 -29.17 8.08 13.31
N PRO A 365 -29.06 8.86 14.42
CA PRO A 365 -29.12 10.31 14.39
C PRO A 365 -27.88 10.92 13.73
N SER A 366 -28.02 12.06 13.05
CA SER A 366 -26.89 12.72 12.37
C SER A 366 -25.66 12.89 13.29
N GLY A 367 -24.49 12.47 12.79
CA GLY A 367 -23.22 12.53 13.54
C GLY A 367 -23.03 11.44 14.61
N GLN A 368 -23.94 10.46 14.70
CA GLN A 368 -23.89 9.38 15.70
C GLN A 368 -24.00 8.00 15.03
N PRO A 369 -23.05 7.61 14.15
CA PRO A 369 -23.13 6.36 13.39
C PRO A 369 -23.25 5.15 14.32
N GLY A 370 -24.19 4.26 14.06
CA GLY A 370 -24.49 3.15 14.96
C GLY A 370 -25.68 2.32 14.54
N ALA A 371 -25.93 1.26 15.29
CA ALA A 371 -27.04 0.35 15.07
C ALA A 371 -27.59 -0.21 16.38
N VAL A 372 -28.86 -0.57 16.38
CA VAL A 372 -29.52 -1.32 17.44
C VAL A 372 -29.56 -2.79 17.05
N ILE A 373 -29.21 -3.70 17.96
CA ILE A 373 -29.17 -5.15 17.74
C ILE A 373 -30.06 -5.82 18.79
N ALA A 374 -31.07 -6.57 18.35
CA ALA A 374 -31.98 -7.28 19.25
C ALA A 374 -31.33 -8.54 19.85
N GLN A 375 -31.77 -8.96 21.04
CA GLN A 375 -31.21 -10.11 21.76
C GLN A 375 -31.29 -11.42 20.95
N GLY A 376 -32.35 -11.58 20.14
CA GLY A 376 -32.58 -12.75 19.29
C GLY A 376 -31.87 -12.71 17.94
N ALA A 377 -31.07 -11.68 17.66
CA ALA A 377 -30.35 -11.52 16.40
C ALA A 377 -29.36 -12.66 16.14
N THR A 378 -29.07 -12.90 14.86
CA THR A 378 -28.12 -13.95 14.47
C THR A 378 -26.68 -13.46 14.57
N GLN A 379 -25.72 -14.39 14.50
CA GLN A 379 -24.29 -14.05 14.55
C GLN A 379 -23.81 -13.12 13.41
N TRP A 380 -24.59 -12.99 12.33
CA TRP A 380 -24.29 -12.15 11.18
C TRP A 380 -24.96 -10.77 11.23
N THR A 381 -25.95 -10.57 12.12
CA THR A 381 -26.75 -9.34 12.17
C THR A 381 -25.90 -8.11 12.50
N LEU A 382 -24.94 -8.21 13.40
CA LEU A 382 -24.04 -7.09 13.70
C LEU A 382 -23.31 -6.60 12.44
N GLY A 383 -22.69 -7.50 11.68
CA GLY A 383 -21.98 -7.15 10.45
C GLY A 383 -22.92 -6.60 9.37
N HIS A 384 -24.15 -7.11 9.30
CA HIS A 384 -25.19 -6.63 8.39
C HIS A 384 -25.63 -5.19 8.69
N GLU A 385 -25.97 -4.89 9.95
CA GLU A 385 -26.39 -3.55 10.34
C GLU A 385 -25.24 -2.54 10.22
N VAL A 386 -24.02 -2.93 10.59
CA VAL A 386 -22.84 -2.08 10.33
C VAL A 386 -22.62 -1.89 8.83
N GLY A 387 -22.93 -2.90 8.00
CA GLY A 387 -22.90 -2.76 6.54
C GLY A 387 -23.79 -1.64 6.04
N HIS A 388 -25.00 -1.48 6.59
CA HIS A 388 -25.87 -0.34 6.27
C HIS A 388 -25.30 1.01 6.72
N VAL A 389 -24.64 1.06 7.89
CA VAL A 389 -23.92 2.27 8.34
C VAL A 389 -22.80 2.65 7.36
N LEU A 390 -22.21 1.64 6.70
CA LEU A 390 -21.19 1.77 5.66
C LEU A 390 -21.78 1.84 4.23
N ASP A 391 -23.01 2.32 4.10
CA ASP A 391 -23.72 2.59 2.84
C ASP A 391 -24.10 1.35 2.00
N LEU A 392 -24.11 0.16 2.59
CA LEU A 392 -24.61 -1.03 1.91
C LEU A 392 -26.16 -1.08 1.89
N ARG A 393 -26.71 -1.78 0.89
CA ARG A 393 -28.16 -1.91 0.68
C ARG A 393 -28.56 -3.38 0.57
N HIS A 394 -29.81 -3.67 0.91
CA HIS A 394 -30.33 -5.03 0.82
C HIS A 394 -30.27 -5.60 -0.59
N VAL A 395 -30.04 -6.90 -0.65
CA VAL A 395 -30.10 -7.73 -1.86
C VAL A 395 -30.96 -8.96 -1.61
N SER A 396 -31.44 -9.63 -2.66
CA SER A 396 -32.26 -10.85 -2.52
C SER A 396 -31.44 -12.15 -2.42
N ASP A 397 -30.11 -12.04 -2.48
CA ASP A 397 -29.17 -13.16 -2.53
C ASP A 397 -28.74 -13.58 -1.12
N ASN A 398 -28.96 -14.85 -0.78
CA ASN A 398 -28.69 -15.41 0.54
C ASN A 398 -27.23 -15.83 0.74
N ASP A 399 -26.40 -15.84 -0.30
CA ASP A 399 -24.97 -16.03 -0.14
C ASP A 399 -24.27 -14.74 0.32
N ARG A 400 -24.95 -13.60 0.25
CA ARG A 400 -24.40 -12.27 0.55
C ARG A 400 -24.80 -11.75 1.92
N LEU A 401 -23.91 -10.95 2.53
CA LEU A 401 -24.12 -10.40 3.87
C LEU A 401 -25.40 -9.57 3.95
N MET A 402 -25.68 -8.79 2.90
CA MET A 402 -26.79 -7.84 2.86
C MET A 402 -28.12 -8.47 2.41
N THR A 403 -28.31 -9.78 2.60
CA THR A 403 -29.60 -10.42 2.28
C THR A 403 -30.78 -9.75 3.00
N GLY A 404 -31.75 -9.26 2.22
CA GLY A 404 -33.01 -8.70 2.72
C GLY A 404 -34.00 -9.80 3.15
N ASN A 405 -33.69 -11.07 2.90
CA ASN A 405 -34.48 -12.19 3.40
C ASN A 405 -34.18 -12.52 4.88
N GLY A 406 -33.29 -11.76 5.52
CA GLY A 406 -32.89 -11.91 6.90
C GLY A 406 -31.63 -12.77 7.07
N THR A 407 -30.75 -12.34 7.96
CA THR A 407 -29.43 -12.93 8.21
C THR A 407 -29.44 -14.37 8.75
N GLY A 408 -30.61 -14.89 9.13
CA GLY A 408 -30.80 -16.30 9.49
C GLY A 408 -30.87 -17.24 8.28
N ASN A 409 -31.09 -16.68 7.08
CA ASN A 409 -31.19 -17.43 5.83
C ASN A 409 -29.89 -17.44 5.02
N ILE A 410 -28.78 -16.97 5.60
CA ILE A 410 -27.48 -16.95 4.92
C ILE A 410 -26.99 -18.37 4.62
N THR A 411 -26.63 -18.63 3.37
CA THR A 411 -26.26 -19.96 2.86
C THR A 411 -24.77 -20.16 2.63
N ASN A 412 -24.03 -19.11 2.28
CA ASN A 412 -22.57 -19.14 2.13
C ASN A 412 -21.89 -18.60 3.41
N LEU A 413 -20.85 -19.30 3.90
CA LEU A 413 -20.20 -19.00 5.17
C LEU A 413 -18.66 -18.92 4.99
N PRO A 414 -18.01 -17.77 5.29
CA PRO A 414 -18.64 -16.49 5.61
C PRO A 414 -19.45 -15.95 4.41
N PRO A 415 -20.51 -15.15 4.64
CA PRO A 415 -21.26 -14.54 3.54
C PRO A 415 -20.40 -13.59 2.72
N ASP A 416 -20.75 -13.45 1.45
CA ASP A 416 -19.98 -12.70 0.47
C ASP A 416 -20.22 -11.17 0.56
N LEU A 417 -19.17 -10.43 0.20
CA LEU A 417 -19.20 -9.01 -0.18
C LEU A 417 -18.66 -8.87 -1.61
N ILE A 418 -19.40 -8.22 -2.50
CA ILE A 418 -18.95 -8.01 -3.88
C ILE A 418 -18.14 -6.72 -4.03
N SER A 419 -17.37 -6.59 -5.11
CA SER A 419 -16.45 -5.46 -5.32
C SER A 419 -17.10 -4.07 -5.17
N THR A 420 -18.36 -3.89 -5.60
CA THR A 420 -19.08 -2.62 -5.45
C THR A 420 -19.44 -2.31 -4.00
N GLU A 421 -19.78 -3.34 -3.20
CA GLU A 421 -20.01 -3.19 -1.76
C GLU A 421 -18.71 -2.87 -1.03
N VAL A 422 -17.64 -3.60 -1.34
CA VAL A 422 -16.30 -3.33 -0.79
C VAL A 422 -15.87 -1.89 -1.06
N THR A 423 -16.09 -1.40 -2.28
CA THR A 423 -15.79 -0.01 -2.66
C THR A 423 -16.59 0.99 -1.82
N SER A 424 -17.89 0.76 -1.63
CA SER A 424 -18.72 1.61 -0.78
C SER A 424 -18.23 1.61 0.67
N MET A 425 -17.92 0.44 1.23
CA MET A 425 -17.45 0.33 2.61
C MET A 425 -16.11 1.04 2.83
N ILE A 426 -15.16 0.89 1.92
CA ILE A 426 -13.84 1.56 2.00
C ILE A 426 -14.00 3.08 1.90
N ASN A 427 -14.89 3.56 1.02
CA ASN A 427 -15.12 5.00 0.83
C ASN A 427 -16.04 5.63 1.88
N SER A 428 -16.61 4.82 2.79
CA SER A 428 -17.46 5.33 3.85
C SER A 428 -16.68 6.24 4.81
N ALA A 429 -17.30 7.32 5.26
CA ALA A 429 -16.71 8.24 6.24
C ALA A 429 -16.43 7.59 7.60
N PHE A 430 -16.95 6.38 7.85
CA PHE A 430 -16.80 5.63 9.10
C PHE A 430 -15.78 4.49 9.00
N THR A 431 -15.16 4.30 7.83
CA THR A 431 -13.99 3.45 7.66
C THR A 431 -12.76 4.34 7.66
N GLN A 432 -11.83 4.11 8.59
CA GLN A 432 -10.66 4.94 8.81
C GLN A 432 -9.40 4.17 8.42
N ASP A 433 -8.49 4.78 7.68
CA ASP A 433 -7.16 4.20 7.47
C ASP A 433 -6.36 4.36 8.77
N LEU A 434 -6.11 3.24 9.45
CA LEU A 434 -5.38 3.16 10.73
C LEU A 434 -4.08 2.37 10.61
#